data_AF-A0A6V7HPT9-F1
#
_entry.id   AF-A0A6V7HPT9-F1
#
_cell.length_a   1.000
_cell.length_b   1.000
_cell.length_c   1.000
_cell.angle_alpha   90.00
_cell.angle_beta   90.00
_cell.angle_gamma   90.00
#
_symmetry.space_group_name_H-M   'P 1'
#
loop_
_entity.id
_entity.type
_entity.pdbx_description
1 polymer ?
#
loop_
_entity_poly.entity_id
_entity_poly.type
_entity_poly.pdbx_seq_one_letter_code
_entity_poly.pdbx_strand_id
1 'polypeptide(L)'
;AHGHCTPIYSATWSVQCRFDLLLDGNTQMLMPGEQCTTRMTLVKKMPIVEGQSFTIREDRRTVATGIITKALKPLLVDRRKLNNLVIPEAKKQKKQ
;
A
#
# COMPACT_ATOMS: atom_id res chain seq x y z
N ALA A 1 -4.00 14.32 -0.80
CA ALA A 1 -3.48 12.94 -0.79
C ALA A 1 -4.35 12.12 0.17
N HIS A 2 -5.37 11.45 -0.36
CA HIS A 2 -6.30 10.65 0.45
C HIS A 2 -5.74 9.23 0.57
N GLY A 3 -4.78 9.04 1.47
CA GLY A 3 -4.27 7.71 1.78
C GLY A 3 -5.31 6.93 2.58
N HIS A 4 -5.70 5.74 2.10
CA HIS A 4 -6.68 4.89 2.78
C HIS A 4 -5.98 4.00 3.81
N CYS A 5 -6.51 3.90 5.02
CA CYS A 5 -5.87 3.15 6.11
C CYS A 5 -6.69 1.92 6.50
N THR A 6 -6.20 0.74 6.18
CA THR A 6 -6.89 -0.53 6.43
C THR A 6 -5.94 -1.62 6.89
N PRO A 7 -6.45 -2.66 7.57
CA PRO A 7 -5.63 -3.79 7.96
C PRO A 7 -5.35 -4.71 6.75
N ILE A 8 -4.09 -5.06 6.59
CA ILE A 8 -3.61 -6.07 5.66
C ILE A 8 -3.35 -7.38 6.40
N TYR A 9 -3.62 -8.49 5.73
CA TYR A 9 -3.40 -9.84 6.23
C TYR A 9 -2.50 -10.57 5.24
N SER A 10 -1.35 -11.04 5.71
CA SER A 10 -0.43 -11.84 4.92
C SER A 10 0.23 -12.89 5.79
N ALA A 11 0.24 -14.14 5.31
CA ALA A 11 0.70 -15.31 6.06
C ALA A 11 0.12 -15.34 7.50
N THR A 12 0.98 -15.18 8.50
CA THR A 12 0.63 -15.30 9.93
C THR A 12 0.41 -13.97 10.64
N TRP A 13 0.53 -12.83 9.96
CA TRP A 13 0.48 -11.52 10.58
C TRP A 13 -0.62 -10.63 9.99
N SER A 14 -1.09 -9.70 10.82
CA SER A 14 -1.99 -8.63 10.42
C SER A 14 -1.49 -7.30 10.99
N VAL A 15 -1.57 -6.25 10.18
CA VAL A 15 -1.10 -4.92 10.59
C VAL A 15 -1.90 -3.85 9.87
N GLN A 16 -2.05 -2.70 10.50
CA GLN A 16 -2.62 -1.54 9.83
C GLN A 16 -1.59 -0.96 8.86
N CYS A 17 -2.06 -0.66 7.65
CA CYS A 17 -1.26 -0.13 6.57
C CYS A 17 -1.98 1.04 5.93
N ARG A 18 -1.22 2.04 5.49
CA ARG A 18 -1.70 3.10 4.61
C ARG A 18 -1.45 2.70 3.17
N PHE A 19 -2.45 2.87 2.33
CA PHE A 19 -2.40 2.66 0.89
C PHE A 19 -2.39 4.00 0.17
N ASP A 20 -1.33 4.23 -0.59
CA ASP A 20 -1.19 5.36 -1.51
C ASP A 20 -1.31 4.78 -2.94
N LEU A 21 -2.52 4.86 -3.47
CA LEU A 21 -2.86 4.34 -4.79
C LEU A 21 -2.15 5.17 -5.86
N LEU A 22 -1.47 4.51 -6.80
CA LEU A 22 -0.88 5.15 -7.97
C LEU A 22 -1.87 5.02 -9.13
N LEU A 23 -2.84 5.94 -9.19
CA LEU A 23 -3.76 6.01 -10.32
C LEU A 23 -3.17 6.87 -11.43
N ASP A 24 -3.40 6.48 -12.67
CA ASP A 24 -3.00 7.26 -13.85
C ASP A 24 -4.05 8.35 -14.14
N GLY A 25 -3.60 9.58 -14.39
CA GLY A 25 -4.45 10.68 -14.88
C GLY A 25 -5.32 11.37 -13.82
N ASN A 26 -6.61 11.61 -14.15
CA ASN A 26 -7.58 12.35 -13.34
C ASN A 26 -8.44 11.42 -12.43
N THR A 27 -8.13 10.12 -12.38
CA THR A 27 -8.91 9.16 -11.62
C THR A 27 -8.57 9.28 -10.13
N GLN A 28 -9.54 9.70 -9.33
CA GLN A 28 -9.36 9.95 -7.89
C GLN A 28 -9.71 8.75 -7.01
N MET A 29 -10.39 7.74 -7.56
CA MET A 29 -10.94 6.61 -6.82
C MET A 29 -10.81 5.33 -7.64
N LEU A 30 -10.46 4.22 -6.97
CA LEU A 30 -10.46 2.89 -7.55
C LEU A 30 -11.88 2.31 -7.48
N MET A 31 -12.42 1.85 -8.60
CA MET A 31 -13.73 1.21 -8.64
C MET A 31 -13.64 -0.30 -8.35
N PRO A 32 -14.70 -0.92 -7.81
CA PRO A 32 -14.75 -2.37 -7.64
C PRO A 32 -14.54 -3.09 -8.98
N GLY A 33 -13.62 -4.05 -9.00
CA GLY A 33 -13.26 -4.82 -10.20
C GLY A 33 -12.05 -4.29 -10.96
N GLU A 34 -11.57 -3.08 -10.64
CA GLU A 34 -10.34 -2.54 -11.22
C GLU A 34 -9.08 -3.06 -10.52
N GLN A 35 -7.98 -3.08 -11.27
CA GLN A 35 -6.65 -3.41 -10.76
C GLN A 35 -5.78 -2.15 -10.77
N CYS A 36 -5.01 -1.94 -9.72
CA CYS A 36 -4.07 -0.82 -9.68
C CYS A 36 -2.78 -1.21 -8.94
N THR A 37 -1.72 -0.44 -9.19
CA THR A 37 -0.50 -0.52 -8.39
C THR A 37 -0.59 0.45 -7.23
N THR A 38 -0.25 0.00 -6.02
CA THR A 38 -0.32 0.83 -4.81
C THR A 38 1.00 0.80 -4.06
N ARG A 39 1.34 1.92 -3.42
CA ARG A 39 2.42 1.98 -2.44
C ARG A 39 1.83 1.83 -1.06
N MET A 40 2.36 0.86 -0.32
CA MET A 40 1.86 0.53 1.00
C MET A 40 2.89 0.90 2.08
N THR A 41 2.44 1.60 3.12
CA THR A 41 3.27 1.99 4.27
C THR A 41 2.72 1.34 5.54
N LEU A 42 3.50 0.40 6.08
CA LEU A 42 3.11 -0.38 7.27
C LEU A 42 3.45 0.39 8.55
N VAL A 43 2.56 0.34 9.55
CA VAL A 43 2.79 0.97 10.87
C VAL A 43 3.87 0.26 11.68
N LYS A 44 4.00 -1.06 11.49
CA LYS A 44 5.00 -1.90 12.16
C LYS A 44 5.84 -2.62 11.11
N LYS A 45 7.12 -2.86 11.42
CA LYS A 45 8.01 -3.64 10.57
C LYS A 45 7.55 -5.11 10.57
N MET A 46 7.10 -5.57 9.41
CA MET A 46 6.66 -6.95 9.17
C MET A 46 7.53 -7.58 8.08
N PRO A 47 7.65 -8.92 8.03
CA PRO A 47 8.34 -9.60 6.95
C PRO A 47 7.54 -9.46 5.65
N ILE A 48 8.16 -8.85 4.64
CA ILE A 48 7.60 -8.64 3.30
C ILE A 48 8.48 -9.40 2.31
N VAL A 49 7.88 -10.31 1.55
CA VAL A 49 8.58 -11.13 0.55
C VAL A 49 7.98 -10.85 -0.83
N GLU A 50 8.83 -10.69 -1.83
CA GLU A 50 8.39 -10.50 -3.22
C GLU A 50 7.69 -11.77 -3.72
N GLY A 51 6.54 -11.61 -4.39
CA GLY A 51 5.67 -12.72 -4.81
C GLY A 51 4.69 -13.21 -3.74
N GLN A 52 4.77 -12.71 -2.49
CA GLN A 52 3.82 -13.08 -1.45
C GLN A 52 2.45 -12.45 -1.70
N SER A 53 1.39 -13.26 -1.58
CA SER A 53 0.02 -12.78 -1.64
C SER A 53 -0.41 -12.18 -0.31
N PHE A 54 -1.27 -11.17 -0.39
CA PHE A 54 -1.90 -10.54 0.76
C PHE A 54 -3.36 -10.24 0.46
N THR A 55 -4.12 -10.05 1.54
CA THR A 55 -5.53 -9.69 1.47
C THR A 55 -5.80 -8.44 2.29
N ILE A 56 -6.63 -7.57 1.75
CA ILE A 56 -7.12 -6.36 2.41
C ILE A 56 -8.53 -6.67 2.89
N ARG A 57 -8.79 -6.46 4.18
CA ARG A 57 -10.08 -6.76 4.77
C ARG A 57 -10.66 -5.56 5.49
N GLU A 58 -11.93 -5.32 5.25
CA GLU A 58 -12.75 -4.36 5.98
C GLU A 58 -14.00 -5.07 6.48
N ASP A 59 -14.44 -4.78 7.70
CA ASP A 59 -15.66 -5.35 8.29
C ASP A 59 -15.78 -6.88 8.13
N ARG A 60 -14.65 -7.57 8.37
CA ARG A 60 -14.48 -9.04 8.26
C ARG A 60 -14.63 -9.60 6.84
N ARG A 61 -14.86 -8.78 5.81
CA ARG A 61 -14.92 -9.17 4.40
C ARG A 61 -13.61 -8.85 3.69
N THR A 62 -13.24 -9.67 2.71
CA THR A 62 -12.07 -9.39 1.86
C THR A 62 -12.51 -8.45 0.75
N VAL A 63 -11.96 -7.23 0.75
CA VAL A 63 -12.29 -6.19 -0.23
C VAL A 63 -11.38 -6.29 -1.44
N ALA A 64 -10.11 -6.62 -1.22
CA ALA A 64 -9.13 -6.74 -2.28
C ALA A 64 -8.08 -7.80 -1.95
N THR A 65 -7.47 -8.34 -2.99
CA THR A 65 -6.31 -9.23 -2.93
C THR A 65 -5.18 -8.62 -3.75
N GLY A 66 -3.95 -8.92 -3.37
CA GLY A 66 -2.79 -8.39 -4.09
C GLY A 66 -1.57 -9.28 -3.90
N ILE A 67 -0.56 -9.00 -4.72
CA ILE A 67 0.74 -9.66 -4.67
C ILE A 67 1.80 -8.58 -4.44
N ILE A 68 2.73 -8.83 -3.52
CA ILE A 68 3.86 -7.93 -3.28
C ILE A 68 4.81 -8.04 -4.47
N THR A 69 5.01 -6.93 -5.19
CA THR A 69 5.92 -6.88 -6.33
C THR A 69 7.34 -6.50 -5.92
N LYS A 70 7.50 -5.57 -4.98
CA LYS A 70 8.81 -5.08 -4.55
C LYS A 70 8.82 -4.62 -3.10
N ALA A 71 9.84 -5.01 -2.35
CA ALA A 71 10.09 -4.46 -1.03
C ALA A 71 10.87 -3.13 -1.12
N LEU A 72 10.28 -2.05 -0.59
CA LEU A 72 10.94 -0.74 -0.53
C LEU A 72 11.73 -0.55 0.77
N LYS A 73 12.67 0.40 0.76
CA LYS A 73 13.46 0.74 1.95
C LYS A 73 12.55 1.24 3.07
N PRO A 74 12.84 0.90 4.34
CA PRO A 74 12.05 1.37 5.47
C PRO A 74 12.13 2.90 5.57
N LEU A 75 10.97 3.54 5.70
CA LEU A 75 10.90 4.97 5.99
C LEU A 75 10.97 5.17 7.51
N LEU A 76 11.82 6.10 7.95
CA LEU A 76 11.86 6.55 9.34
C LEU A 76 10.72 7.56 9.54
N VAL A 77 9.54 7.05 9.88
CA VAL A 77 8.36 7.87 10.11
C VAL A 77 7.90 7.75 11.56
N ASP A 78 7.49 8.86 12.15
CA ASP A 78 6.75 8.87 13.40
C ASP A 78 5.48 8.03 13.27
N ARG A 79 5.42 6.95 14.05
CA ARG A 79 4.31 5.97 14.08
C ARG A 79 2.91 6.60 14.28
N ARG A 80 2.85 7.82 14.82
CA ARG A 80 1.62 8.56 15.12
C ARG A 80 1.12 9.44 13.96
N LYS A 81 1.94 9.70 12.94
CA LYS A 81 1.66 10.67 11.85
C LYS A 81 1.61 10.02 10.46
N LEU A 82 1.08 8.79 10.34
CA LEU A 82 0.98 8.12 9.05
C LEU A 82 0.09 8.88 8.05
N ASN A 83 -0.94 9.61 8.49
CA ASN A 83 -1.82 10.36 7.59
C ASN A 83 -1.16 11.58 6.94
N ASN A 84 -0.09 12.11 7.52
CA ASN A 84 0.60 13.29 6.99
C ASN A 84 1.79 12.92 6.10
N LEU A 85 1.98 11.64 5.80
CA LEU A 85 3.01 11.17 4.90
C LEU A 85 2.73 11.63 3.47
N VAL A 86 3.62 12.46 2.95
CA VAL A 86 3.75 12.78 1.53
C VAL A 86 4.96 12.02 1.03
N ILE A 87 4.73 10.92 0.30
CA ILE A 87 5.82 10.19 -0.35
C ILE A 87 6.22 11.00 -1.58
N PRO A 88 7.46 11.52 -1.67
CA PRO A 88 7.90 12.18 -2.89
C PRO A 88 7.84 11.20 -4.05
N GLU A 89 7.18 11.60 -5.14
CA GLU A 89 7.06 10.80 -6.36
C GLU A 89 8.44 10.29 -6.78
N ALA A 90 8.57 8.98 -6.98
CA ALA A 90 9.81 8.46 -7.54
C ALA A 90 9.84 8.90 -9.00
N LYS A 91 10.72 9.85 -9.33
CA LYS A 91 11.05 10.22 -10.70
C LYS A 91 11.27 8.93 -11.51
N LYS A 92 10.40 8.65 -12.49
CA LYS A 92 10.66 7.65 -13.53
C LYS A 92 11.96 8.08 -14.22
N GLN A 93 13.07 7.39 -13.95
CA GLN A 93 14.26 7.53 -14.78
C GLN A 93 13.90 7.02 -16.17
N LYS A 94 13.60 7.94 -17.10
CA LYS A 94 13.66 7.64 -18.54
C LYS A 94 15.11 7.28 -18.84
N LYS A 95 15.37 6.00 -19.11
CA LYS A 95 16.62 5.55 -19.71
C LYS A 95 16.55 5.96 -21.19
N GLN A 96 17.39 6.93 -21.57
CA GLN A 96 17.64 7.29 -22.97
C GLN A 96 18.32 6.14 -23.71
#